data_AF-A0A9E3K0X3-F1
#
_entry.id   AF-A0A9E3K0X3-F1
#
_cell.length_a   1.000
_cell.length_b   1.000
_cell.length_c   1.000
_cell.angle_alpha   90.00
_cell.angle_beta   90.00
_cell.angle_gamma   90.00
#
_symmetry.space_group_name_H-M   'P 1'
#
loop_
_entity.id
_entity.type
_entity.pdbx_description
1 polymer ?
#
loop_
_entity_poly.entity_id
_entity_poly.type
_entity_poly.pdbx_seq_one_letter_code
_entity_poly.pdbx_strand_id
1 'polypeptide(L)'
;MAKRAAVAKSRTASFPKVPAGELSTLLDFTRYAVSRFAEAKVVFAHGTTDPVAEAAFLVCETLHLHPDQFEAFAGARVTAREGKAILDLVARRIRTRKPAAYLVNKIYLRGLP
;
A
#
# COMPACT_ATOMS: atom_id res chain seq x y z
N MET A 1 -31.25 -22.31 17.40
CA MET A 1 -31.08 -20.92 17.86
C MET A 1 -29.84 -20.31 17.20
N ALA A 2 -30.03 -19.46 16.19
CA ALA A 2 -28.93 -18.84 15.44
C ALA A 2 -28.47 -17.55 16.15
N LYS A 3 -27.27 -17.57 16.75
CA LYS A 3 -26.64 -16.34 17.27
C LYS A 3 -25.97 -15.62 16.10
N ARG A 4 -26.58 -14.53 15.64
CA ARG A 4 -25.94 -13.55 14.75
C ARG A 4 -24.78 -12.90 15.51
N ALA A 5 -23.54 -13.18 15.09
CA ALA A 5 -22.37 -12.47 15.57
C ALA A 5 -22.42 -11.03 15.06
N ALA A 6 -22.47 -10.07 15.98
CA ALA A 6 -22.39 -8.65 15.65
C ALA A 6 -21.01 -8.35 15.07
N VAL A 7 -20.97 -7.83 13.84
CA VAL A 7 -19.75 -7.30 13.21
C VAL A 7 -19.29 -6.11 14.03
N ALA A 8 -18.19 -6.28 14.78
CA ALA A 8 -17.55 -5.20 15.51
C ALA A 8 -17.17 -4.09 14.52
N LYS A 9 -17.72 -2.89 14.70
CA LYS A 9 -17.32 -1.69 13.97
C LYS A 9 -15.82 -1.46 14.24
N SER A 10 -14.98 -1.84 13.29
CA SER A 10 -13.56 -1.50 13.27
C SER A 10 -13.44 0.01 13.46
N ARG A 11 -12.88 0.44 14.60
CA ARG A 11 -12.48 1.84 14.84
C ARG A 11 -11.61 2.21 13.65
N THR A 12 -12.16 3.00 12.73
CA THR A 12 -11.44 3.42 11.54
C THR A 12 -10.34 4.34 12.03
N ALA A 13 -9.12 3.80 12.20
CA ALA A 13 -7.97 4.62 12.52
C ALA A 13 -7.88 5.67 11.41
N SER A 14 -8.04 6.94 11.78
CA SER A 14 -7.90 8.05 10.83
C SER A 14 -6.48 8.00 10.30
N PHE A 15 -6.33 7.76 8.99
CA PHE A 15 -5.02 7.77 8.37
C PHE A 15 -4.46 9.20 8.46
N PRO A 16 -3.22 9.39 8.96
CA PRO A 16 -2.66 10.72 9.12
C PRO A 16 -2.57 11.43 7.76
N LYS A 17 -3.06 12.67 7.70
CA LYS A 17 -2.95 13.49 6.48
C LYS A 17 -1.50 13.94 6.36
N VAL A 18 -0.84 13.56 5.26
CA VAL A 18 0.50 14.04 4.91
C VAL A 18 0.34 15.32 4.07
N PRO A 19 0.90 16.46 4.51
CA PRO A 19 0.94 17.68 3.72
C PRO A 19 1.65 17.48 2.37
N ALA A 20 1.21 18.23 1.36
CA ALA A 20 1.83 18.19 0.04
C ALA A 20 3.29 18.69 0.13
N GLY A 21 4.23 17.88 -0.40
CA GLY A 21 5.66 18.22 -0.45
C GLY A 21 6.54 17.56 0.63
N GLU A 22 5.96 16.94 1.67
CA GLU A 22 6.75 16.21 2.69
C GLU A 22 7.32 14.88 2.19
N LEU A 23 6.63 14.24 1.24
CA LEU A 23 7.10 13.06 0.53
C LEU A 23 7.29 13.44 -0.92
N SER A 24 8.49 13.21 -1.45
CA SER A 24 8.85 13.66 -2.80
C SER A 24 9.10 12.51 -3.76
N THR A 25 9.71 11.42 -3.30
CA THR A 25 10.19 10.32 -4.15
C THR A 25 9.42 9.02 -3.95
N LEU A 26 9.47 8.11 -4.93
CA LEU A 26 8.88 6.76 -4.80
C LEU A 26 9.39 6.04 -3.53
N LEU A 27 10.68 6.20 -3.23
CA LEU A 27 11.29 5.64 -2.03
C LEU A 27 10.70 6.25 -0.75
N ASP A 28 10.45 7.57 -0.72
CA ASP A 28 9.80 8.23 0.43
C ASP A 28 8.40 7.65 0.69
N PHE A 29 7.60 7.48 -0.36
CA PHE A 29 6.26 6.89 -0.25
C PHE A 29 6.32 5.44 0.20
N THR A 30 7.27 4.66 -0.31
CA THR A 30 7.47 3.25 0.05
C THR A 30 7.87 3.13 1.52
N ARG A 31 8.90 3.86 1.95
CA ARG A 31 9.33 3.91 3.36
C ARG A 31 8.19 4.32 4.28
N TYR A 32 7.44 5.35 3.90
CA TYR A 32 6.27 5.82 4.66
C TYR A 32 5.19 4.74 4.77
N ALA A 33 4.84 4.07 3.67
CA ALA A 33 3.85 3.00 3.65
C ALA A 33 4.25 1.83 4.55
N VAL A 34 5.52 1.42 4.53
CA VAL A 34 6.06 0.38 5.43
C VAL A 34 5.88 0.76 6.89
N SER A 35 6.23 1.99 7.27
CA SER A 35 6.01 2.47 8.65
C SER A 35 4.54 2.39 9.06
N ARG A 36 3.63 2.80 8.17
CA ARG A 36 2.18 2.74 8.42
C ARG A 36 1.65 1.31 8.50
N PHE A 37 2.16 0.38 7.68
CA PHE A 37 1.79 -1.03 7.76
C PHE A 37 2.25 -1.68 9.06
N ALA A 38 3.47 -1.36 9.51
CA ALA A 38 4.02 -1.82 10.78
C ALA A 38 3.20 -1.30 11.97
N GLU A 39 2.92 0.01 12.02
CA GLU A 39 2.06 0.63 13.04
C GLU A 39 0.66 -0.01 13.08
N ALA A 40 0.08 -0.29 11.91
CA ALA A 40 -1.26 -0.88 11.79
C ALA A 40 -1.29 -2.41 12.01
N LYS A 41 -0.14 -3.05 12.22
CA LYS A 41 0.03 -4.51 12.38
C LYS A 41 -0.69 -5.29 11.28
N VAL A 42 -0.50 -4.84 10.04
CA VAL A 42 -1.08 -5.50 8.86
C VAL A 42 -0.44 -6.88 8.70
N VAL A 43 -1.26 -7.89 8.42
CA VAL A 43 -0.78 -9.25 8.15
C VAL A 43 -0.55 -9.43 6.66
N PHE A 44 0.58 -10.07 6.33
CA PHE A 44 1.02 -10.43 5.00
C PHE A 44 0.78 -11.94 4.84
N ALA A 45 0.05 -12.36 3.79
CA ALA A 45 -0.36 -13.76 3.68
C ALA A 45 0.82 -14.66 3.25
N HIS A 46 0.94 -15.82 3.93
CA HIS A 46 1.75 -17.02 3.60
C HIS A 46 3.12 -16.80 2.92
N GLY A 47 4.17 -16.85 3.73
CA GLY A 47 5.52 -17.27 3.31
C GLY A 47 6.43 -16.16 2.81
N THR A 48 5.95 -15.24 1.98
CA THR A 48 6.79 -14.16 1.46
C THR A 48 5.94 -13.05 0.88
N THR A 49 5.77 -11.97 1.63
CA THR A 49 5.75 -10.64 1.03
C THR A 49 6.26 -9.67 2.07
N ASP A 50 7.53 -9.30 1.90
CA ASP A 50 8.18 -8.25 2.66
C ASP A 50 7.27 -6.99 2.63
N PRO A 51 6.98 -6.35 3.79
CA PRO A 51 6.23 -5.09 3.81
C PRO A 51 6.79 -4.05 2.83
N VAL A 52 8.10 -4.05 2.58
CA VAL A 52 8.75 -3.20 1.59
C VAL A 52 8.33 -3.58 0.18
N ALA A 53 8.38 -4.86 -0.18
CA ALA A 53 7.96 -5.34 -1.50
C ALA A 53 6.47 -5.05 -1.75
N GLU A 54 5.60 -5.23 -0.74
CA GLU A 54 4.19 -4.90 -0.87
C GLU A 54 3.95 -3.39 -1.01
N ALA A 55 4.70 -2.56 -0.28
CA ALA A 55 4.64 -1.11 -0.42
C ALA A 55 5.13 -0.65 -1.81
N ALA A 56 6.26 -1.18 -2.28
CA ALA A 56 6.81 -0.88 -3.60
C ALA A 56 5.84 -1.29 -4.71
N PHE A 57 5.21 -2.46 -4.57
CA PHE A 57 4.18 -2.93 -5.48
C PHE A 57 2.99 -1.95 -5.57
N LEU A 58 2.46 -1.49 -4.43
CA LEU A 58 1.37 -0.51 -4.41
C LEU A 58 1.77 0.83 -5.05
N VAL A 59 2.99 1.30 -4.81
CA VAL A 59 3.52 2.54 -5.40
C VAL A 59 3.65 2.39 -6.91
N CYS A 60 4.32 1.35 -7.39
CA CYS A 60 4.48 1.08 -8.82
C CYS A 60 3.13 0.95 -9.53
N GLU A 61 2.20 0.19 -8.96
CA GLU A 61 0.87 0.00 -9.56
C GLU A 61 0.06 1.28 -9.64
N THR A 62 0.18 2.16 -8.63
CA THR A 62 -0.46 3.47 -8.66
C THR A 62 0.09 4.36 -9.77
N LEU A 63 1.37 4.18 -10.11
CA LEU A 63 2.07 4.93 -11.15
C LEU A 63 2.06 4.23 -12.51
N HIS A 64 1.35 3.10 -12.64
CA HIS A 64 1.34 2.26 -13.84
C HIS A 64 2.75 1.77 -14.26
N LEU A 65 3.64 1.58 -13.28
CA LEU A 65 4.98 1.04 -13.48
C LEU A 65 4.99 -0.46 -13.19
N HIS A 66 5.85 -1.20 -13.90
CA HIS A 66 6.12 -2.59 -13.56
C HIS A 66 6.92 -2.65 -12.24
N PRO A 67 6.66 -3.62 -11.33
CA PRO A 67 7.39 -3.73 -10.07
C PRO A 67 8.92 -3.81 -10.24
N ASP A 68 9.40 -4.52 -11.27
CA ASP A 68 10.84 -4.62 -11.58
C ASP A 68 11.49 -3.29 -11.97
N GLN A 69 10.69 -2.27 -12.33
CA GLN A 69 11.19 -0.94 -12.65
C GLN A 69 11.36 -0.06 -11.40
N PHE A 70 10.94 -0.52 -10.22
CA PHE A 70 10.97 0.28 -9.00
C PHE A 70 12.35 0.88 -8.73
N GLU A 71 13.41 0.07 -8.78
CA GLU A 71 14.77 0.51 -8.50
C GLU A 71 15.24 1.62 -9.45
N ALA A 72 14.87 1.54 -10.74
CA ALA A 72 15.21 2.55 -11.73
C ALA A 72 14.53 3.91 -11.46
N PHE A 73 13.36 3.89 -10.81
CA PHE A 73 12.57 5.08 -10.51
C PHE A 73 12.52 5.43 -9.02
N ALA A 74 13.28 4.75 -8.15
CA ALA A 74 13.17 4.92 -6.70
C ALA A 74 13.38 6.36 -6.26
N GLY A 75 14.30 7.09 -6.90
CA GLY A 75 14.56 8.52 -6.68
C GLY A 75 13.71 9.49 -7.51
N ALA A 76 12.81 8.99 -8.36
CA ALA A 76 11.96 9.83 -9.20
C ALA A 76 10.92 10.56 -8.34
N ARG A 77 10.64 11.82 -8.70
CA ARG A 77 9.65 12.63 -8.02
C ARG A 77 8.26 12.34 -8.54
N VAL A 78 7.26 12.36 -7.66
CA VAL A 78 5.85 12.22 -8.04
C VAL A 78 5.15 13.57 -8.01
N THR A 79 4.12 13.71 -8.84
CA THR A 79 3.20 14.83 -8.80
C THR A 79 2.31 14.77 -7.54
N ALA A 80 1.72 15.90 -7.15
CA ALA A 80 0.81 15.96 -6.01
C ALA A 80 -0.42 15.03 -6.18
N ARG A 81 -0.88 14.85 -7.42
CA ARG A 81 -2.00 13.95 -7.74
C ARG A 81 -1.62 12.48 -7.51
N GLU A 82 -0.46 12.07 -8.00
CA GLU A 82 0.08 10.72 -7.82
C GLU A 82 0.34 10.42 -6.35
N GLY A 83 0.99 11.33 -5.63
CA GLY A 83 1.25 11.17 -4.19
C GLY A 83 -0.05 10.98 -3.39
N LYS A 84 -1.10 11.73 -3.72
CA LYS A 84 -2.43 11.54 -3.11
C LYS A 84 -3.01 10.15 -3.42
N ALA A 85 -2.93 9.71 -4.67
CA ALA A 85 -3.43 8.38 -5.07
C ALA A 85 -2.70 7.25 -4.33
N ILE A 86 -1.38 7.37 -4.16
CA ILE A 86 -0.56 6.41 -3.41
C ILE A 86 -1.04 6.34 -1.96
N LEU A 87 -1.17 7.49 -1.29
CA LEU A 87 -1.60 7.56 0.10
C LEU A 87 -3.02 7.01 0.30
N ASP A 88 -3.94 7.29 -0.64
CA ASP A 88 -5.30 6.75 -0.60
C ASP A 88 -5.31 5.21 -0.72
N LEU A 89 -4.40 4.64 -1.51
CA LEU A 89 -4.26 3.19 -1.67
C LEU A 89 -3.63 2.54 -0.42
N VAL A 90 -2.60 3.15 0.16
CA VAL A 90 -2.00 2.73 1.44
C VAL A 90 -3.03 2.76 2.57
N ALA A 91 -3.81 3.84 2.67
CA ALA A 91 -4.89 3.96 3.65
C ALA A 91 -5.95 2.86 3.45
N ARG A 92 -6.29 2.55 2.19
CA ARG A 92 -7.23 1.47 1.84
C ARG A 92 -6.67 0.10 2.22
N ARG A 93 -5.38 -0.14 2.02
CA ARG A 93 -4.69 -1.38 2.42
C ARG A 93 -4.79 -1.62 3.93
N ILE A 94 -4.52 -0.59 4.72
CA ILE A 94 -4.62 -0.66 6.19
C ILE A 94 -6.08 -0.87 6.63
N ARG A 95 -7.01 -0.11 6.05
CA ARG A 95 -8.43 -0.17 6.43
C ARG A 95 -9.07 -1.52 6.13
N THR A 96 -8.81 -2.05 4.93
CA THR A 96 -9.44 -3.29 4.46
C THR A 96 -8.70 -4.53 4.93
N ARG A 97 -7.41 -4.41 5.27
CA ARG A 97 -6.49 -5.52 5.57
C ARG A 97 -6.40 -6.60 4.48
N LYS A 98 -6.93 -6.33 3.28
CA LYS A 98 -6.78 -7.19 2.10
C LYS A 98 -5.37 -7.04 1.53
N PRO A 99 -4.71 -8.12 1.09
CA PRO A 99 -3.39 -8.01 0.44
C PRO A 99 -3.42 -7.06 -0.76
N ALA A 100 -2.32 -6.39 -1.05
CA ALA A 100 -2.20 -5.39 -2.11
C ALA A 100 -2.73 -5.87 -3.46
N ALA A 101 -2.40 -7.11 -3.85
CA ALA A 101 -2.87 -7.73 -5.10
C ALA A 101 -4.39 -7.67 -5.29
N TYR A 102 -5.17 -7.80 -4.20
CA TYR A 102 -6.63 -7.71 -4.23
C TYR A 102 -7.15 -6.27 -4.33
N LEU A 103 -6.32 -5.28 -4.01
CA LEU A 103 -6.68 -3.85 -4.09
C LEU A 103 -6.43 -3.28 -5.47
N VAL A 104 -5.36 -3.74 -6.12
CA VAL A 104 -5.00 -3.35 -7.49
C VAL A 104 -5.55 -4.33 -8.54
N ASN A 105 -6.17 -5.44 -8.09
CA ASN A 105 -6.69 -6.52 -8.93
C ASN A 105 -5.66 -7.07 -9.94
N LYS A 106 -4.41 -7.20 -9.49
CA LYS A 106 -3.28 -7.71 -10.27
C LYS A 106 -2.45 -8.66 -9.42
N ILE A 107 -1.97 -9.72 -10.05
CA ILE A 107 -1.10 -10.72 -9.43
C ILE A 107 0.07 -10.90 -10.40
N TYR A 108 1.30 -10.69 -9.91
CA TYR A 108 2.48 -11.00 -10.70
C TYR A 108 2.98 -12.38 -10.27
N LEU A 109 2.84 -13.37 -11.15
CA LEU A 109 3.34 -14.74 -10.95
C LEU A 109 4.46 -14.99 -11.95
N ARG A 110 5.66 -15.29 -11.45
CA ARG A 110 6.86 -15.56 -12.28
C ARG A 110 7.16 -14.47 -13.33
N GLY A 111 7.00 -13.19 -12.95
CA GLY A 111 7.32 -12.06 -13.83
C GLY A 111 6.29 -11.76 -14.93
N LEU A 112 5.09 -12.36 -14.85
CA LEU A 112 3.98 -12.09 -15.77
C LEU A 112 2.75 -11.62 -14.97
N PRO A 113 2.05 -10.56 -15.42
CA PRO A 113 0.81 -10.08 -14.83
C PRO A 113 -0.39 -11.01 -15.07
#